data_AF-A0A7Y5CS53-F1
#
_entry.id   AF-A0A7Y5CS53-F1
#
_cell.length_a   1.000
_cell.length_b   1.000
_cell.length_c   1.000
_cell.angle_alpha   90.00
_cell.angle_beta   90.00
_cell.angle_gamma   90.00
#
_symmetry.space_group_name_H-M   'P 1'
#
loop_
_entity.id
_entity.type
_entity.pdbx_description
1 polymer ?
#
loop_
_entity_poly.entity_id
_entity_poly.type
_entity_poly.pdbx_seq_one_letter_code
_entity_poly.pdbx_strand_id
1 'polypeptide(L)'
;MPERLLREEEQFVRDLLSWDAQRRPVEWALSNLALIFGGILMVSTFIFTLRHLTDSWILLATVPGLLLGLLLVGFYVLLGRRVKERHRLAGILRKLVAE
;
A
#
# COMPACT_ATOMS: atom_id res chain seq x y z
N MET A 1 29.28 -22.33 11.98
CA MET A 1 28.68 -22.02 10.69
C MET A 1 28.17 -23.28 10.00
N PRO A 2 26.98 -23.85 10.63
CA PRO A 2 26.75 -25.03 9.79
C PRO A 2 25.87 -24.74 8.58
N GLU A 3 26.52 -24.64 7.27
CA GLU A 3 26.73 -25.23 5.96
C GLU A 3 25.57 -26.15 5.57
N ARG A 4 24.35 -25.58 5.42
CA ARG A 4 23.47 -26.11 4.39
C ARG A 4 22.13 -25.38 4.38
N LEU A 5 22.09 -24.17 4.28
CA LEU A 5 20.87 -23.60 3.75
C LEU A 5 20.33 -24.44 2.60
N LEU A 6 19.81 -25.65 2.80
CA LEU A 6 18.86 -26.47 2.07
C LEU A 6 18.42 -25.79 0.77
N ARG A 7 19.29 -25.59 -0.27
CA ARG A 7 19.00 -25.19 -1.64
C ARG A 7 17.63 -24.54 -1.75
N GLU A 8 16.71 -24.98 -0.88
CA GLU A 8 15.35 -24.46 -0.89
C GLU A 8 15.26 -23.10 -0.21
N GLU A 9 16.00 -22.89 0.81
CA GLU A 9 16.02 -21.66 1.58
C GLU A 9 16.78 -20.56 0.84
N GLU A 10 17.75 -20.97 0.13
CA GLU A 10 18.54 -20.06 -0.69
C GLU A 10 17.73 -19.56 -1.89
N GLN A 11 17.00 -20.44 -2.45
CA GLN A 11 16.12 -20.08 -3.55
C GLN A 11 15.00 -19.16 -3.08
N PHE A 12 14.54 -19.42 -1.92
CA PHE A 12 13.52 -18.59 -1.30
C PHE A 12 14.03 -17.18 -1.06
N VAL A 13 15.22 -17.05 -0.61
CA VAL A 13 15.84 -15.77 -0.33
C VAL A 13 16.08 -15.00 -1.62
N ARG A 14 16.52 -15.69 -2.58
CA ARG A 14 16.75 -15.09 -3.89
C ARG A 14 15.46 -14.62 -4.53
N ASP A 15 14.47 -15.40 -4.42
CA ASP A 15 13.14 -15.04 -4.93
C ASP A 15 12.59 -13.82 -4.19
N LEU A 16 12.79 -13.81 -2.93
CA LEU A 16 12.32 -12.72 -2.10
C LEU A 16 13.06 -11.42 -2.44
N LEU A 17 14.32 -11.50 -2.69
CA LEU A 17 15.16 -10.34 -3.01
C LEU A 17 14.84 -9.81 -4.40
N SER A 18 14.65 -10.73 -5.32
CA SER A 18 14.29 -10.36 -6.68
C SER A 18 12.89 -9.76 -6.73
N TRP A 19 12.06 -10.35 -6.03
CA TRP A 19 10.70 -9.83 -5.90
C TRP A 19 10.70 -8.41 -5.33
N ASP A 20 11.46 -8.15 -4.29
CA ASP A 20 11.58 -6.84 -3.66
C ASP A 20 12.09 -5.79 -4.66
N ALA A 21 13.01 -6.11 -5.48
CA ALA A 21 13.63 -5.20 -6.44
C ALA A 21 12.68 -4.84 -7.57
N GLN A 22 11.85 -5.75 -7.92
CA GLN A 22 10.98 -5.57 -9.09
C GLN A 22 9.64 -4.99 -8.70
N ARG A 23 9.10 -5.33 -7.60
CA ARG A 23 7.72 -5.03 -7.28
C ARG A 23 7.62 -3.84 -6.33
N ARG A 24 8.69 -3.33 -5.88
CA ARG A 24 8.75 -2.21 -4.94
C ARG A 24 8.27 -0.92 -5.60
N PRO A 25 8.83 -0.62 -6.70
CA PRO A 25 8.41 0.65 -7.31
C PRO A 25 6.95 0.66 -7.72
N VAL A 26 6.55 -0.52 -8.05
CA VAL A 26 5.17 -0.64 -8.50
C VAL A 26 4.21 -0.49 -7.32
N GLU A 27 4.50 -1.16 -6.23
CA GLU A 27 3.68 -1.11 -5.02
C GLU A 27 3.67 0.29 -4.43
N TRP A 28 4.80 0.86 -4.48
CA TRP A 28 4.91 2.25 -4.03
C TRP A 28 4.07 3.18 -4.90
N ALA A 29 4.18 3.02 -6.17
CA ALA A 29 3.41 3.82 -7.11
C ALA A 29 1.92 3.62 -6.92
N LEU A 30 1.54 2.42 -6.74
CA LEU A 30 0.13 2.09 -6.52
C LEU A 30 -0.39 2.72 -5.24
N SER A 31 0.42 2.69 -4.24
CA SER A 31 0.04 3.29 -2.97
C SER A 31 -0.16 4.80 -3.12
N ASN A 32 0.72 5.39 -3.79
CA ASN A 32 0.63 6.82 -4.01
C ASN A 32 -0.59 7.20 -4.84
N LEU A 33 -0.83 6.39 -5.80
CA LEU A 33 -2.01 6.61 -6.64
C LEU A 33 -3.29 6.49 -5.83
N ALA A 34 -3.28 5.50 -5.03
CA ALA A 34 -4.43 5.30 -4.14
C ALA A 34 -4.66 6.52 -3.26
N LEU A 35 -3.64 7.08 -2.81
CA LEU A 35 -3.73 8.27 -1.97
C LEU A 35 -4.28 9.46 -2.75
N ILE A 36 -3.75 9.65 -3.88
CA ILE A 36 -4.16 10.77 -4.70
C ILE A 36 -5.65 10.64 -5.05
N PHE A 37 -6.00 9.44 -5.44
CA PHE A 37 -7.38 9.20 -5.83
C PHE A 37 -8.30 9.31 -4.63
N GLY A 38 -7.85 8.72 -3.59
CA GLY A 38 -8.62 8.85 -2.37
C GLY A 38 -8.82 10.27 -1.92
N GLY A 39 -7.81 11.04 -2.02
CA GLY A 39 -7.91 12.44 -1.69
C GLY A 39 -8.85 13.22 -2.58
N ILE A 40 -8.68 12.98 -3.85
CA ILE A 40 -9.54 13.66 -4.83
C ILE A 40 -11.00 13.31 -4.57
N LEU A 41 -11.23 12.15 -4.34
CA LEU A 41 -12.58 11.67 -4.07
C LEU A 41 -13.16 12.33 -2.83
N MET A 42 -12.41 12.46 -1.86
CA MET A 42 -12.86 13.07 -0.60
C MET A 42 -13.18 14.55 -0.80
N VAL A 43 -12.27 15.21 -1.48
CA VAL A 43 -12.45 16.63 -1.73
C VAL A 43 -13.70 16.86 -2.59
N SER A 44 -13.81 16.05 -3.59
CA SER A 44 -14.96 16.17 -4.48
C SER A 44 -16.26 15.92 -3.75
N THR A 45 -16.21 14.88 -2.97
CA THR A 45 -17.39 14.54 -2.18
C THR A 45 -17.75 15.66 -1.22
N PHE A 46 -16.80 16.24 -0.68
CA PHE A 46 -16.99 17.34 0.25
C PHE A 46 -17.62 18.54 -0.44
N ILE A 47 -17.06 18.93 -1.55
CA ILE A 47 -17.56 20.04 -2.32
C ILE A 47 -19.00 19.78 -2.74
N PHE A 48 -19.22 18.58 -3.16
CA PHE A 48 -20.56 18.17 -3.58
C PHE A 48 -21.55 18.28 -2.44
N THR A 49 -21.13 17.90 -1.38
CA THR A 49 -21.98 17.95 -0.19
C THR A 49 -22.33 19.39 0.15
N LEU A 50 -21.40 20.27 0.07
CA LEU A 50 -21.60 21.66 0.41
C LEU A 50 -22.58 22.33 -0.54
N ARG A 51 -22.57 21.88 -1.75
CA ARG A 51 -23.40 22.48 -2.79
C ARG A 51 -24.83 21.97 -2.72
N HIS A 52 -25.07 20.86 -2.00
CA HIS A 52 -26.39 20.23 -2.04
C HIS A 52 -26.90 19.96 -0.63
N LEU A 53 -26.70 20.89 0.30
CA LEU A 53 -27.02 20.74 1.71
C LEU A 53 -28.53 20.74 1.93
N THR A 54 -29.28 21.15 0.93
CA THR A 54 -30.71 21.30 1.10
C THR A 54 -31.46 20.06 0.62
N ASP A 55 -30.69 19.09 0.10
CA ASP A 55 -31.26 17.88 -0.48
C ASP A 55 -31.01 16.68 0.42
N SER A 56 -32.00 16.11 0.99
CA SER A 56 -31.98 14.98 1.90
C SER A 56 -31.40 13.74 1.24
N TRP A 57 -31.25 13.71 -0.06
CA TRP A 57 -30.76 12.56 -0.79
C TRP A 57 -29.24 12.61 -0.95
N ILE A 58 -28.70 13.59 -0.51
CA ILE A 58 -27.27 13.86 -0.69
C ILE A 58 -26.45 13.01 0.26
N LEU A 59 -27.04 12.61 1.35
CA LEU A 59 -26.39 11.76 2.35
C LEU A 59 -26.15 10.36 1.80
N LEU A 60 -27.01 9.94 0.88
CA LEU A 60 -26.89 8.61 0.29
C LEU A 60 -25.72 8.56 -0.68
N ALA A 61 -25.43 9.69 -1.18
CA ALA A 61 -24.36 9.77 -2.16
C ALA A 61 -23.03 10.16 -1.51
N THR A 62 -23.03 10.91 -0.45
CA THR A 62 -21.85 11.46 0.20
C THR A 62 -21.23 10.45 1.15
N VAL A 63 -22.04 9.64 1.73
CA VAL A 63 -21.58 8.69 2.74
C VAL A 63 -20.76 7.58 2.08
N PRO A 64 -21.25 7.01 1.01
CA PRO A 64 -20.43 6.00 0.37
C PRO A 64 -19.13 6.57 -0.22
N GLY A 65 -19.23 7.81 -0.71
CA GLY A 65 -18.06 8.47 -1.23
C GLY A 65 -16.99 8.72 -0.20
N LEU A 66 -17.41 9.11 0.89
CA LEU A 66 -16.50 9.33 2.00
C LEU A 66 -15.91 8.01 2.49
N LEU A 67 -16.71 7.04 2.58
CA LEU A 67 -16.27 5.71 3.00
C LEU A 67 -15.23 5.16 2.03
N LEU A 68 -15.55 5.30 0.82
CA LEU A 68 -14.63 4.84 -0.21
C LEU A 68 -13.30 5.60 -0.13
N GLY A 69 -13.38 6.83 0.04
CA GLY A 69 -12.19 7.64 0.21
C GLY A 69 -11.35 7.23 1.41
N LEU A 70 -11.99 6.97 2.46
CA LEU A 70 -11.31 6.52 3.67
C LEU A 70 -10.66 5.16 3.46
N LEU A 71 -11.36 4.33 2.82
CA LEU A 71 -10.83 3.01 2.52
C LEU A 71 -9.56 3.10 1.69
N LEU A 72 -9.54 3.93 0.76
CA LEU A 72 -8.39 4.11 -0.11
C LEU A 72 -7.20 4.65 0.65
N VAL A 73 -7.49 5.56 1.49
CA VAL A 73 -6.44 6.11 2.35
C VAL A 73 -5.91 5.03 3.27
N GLY A 74 -6.83 4.32 3.81
CA GLY A 74 -6.43 3.20 4.63
C GLY A 74 -5.55 2.20 3.91
N PHE A 75 -5.93 1.91 2.74
CA PHE A 75 -5.14 1.02 1.91
C PHE A 75 -3.72 1.55 1.73
N TYR A 76 -3.60 2.75 1.59
CA TYR A 76 -2.32 3.41 1.46
C TYR A 76 -1.46 3.20 2.70
N VAL A 77 -2.08 3.39 3.81
CA VAL A 77 -1.35 3.28 5.06
C VAL A 77 -0.89 1.84 5.28
N LEU A 78 -1.76 0.93 5.04
CA LEU A 78 -1.46 -0.47 5.25
C LEU A 78 -0.40 -0.96 4.27
N LEU A 79 -0.59 -0.61 3.02
CA LEU A 79 0.33 -1.02 1.98
C LEU A 79 1.71 -0.41 2.21
N GLY A 80 1.65 0.78 2.69
CA GLY A 80 2.92 1.42 3.03
C GLY A 80 3.67 0.74 4.14
N ARG A 81 2.95 0.34 5.13
CA ARG A 81 3.56 -0.36 6.26
C ARG A 81 4.10 -1.71 5.84
N ARG A 82 3.38 -2.37 5.06
CA ARG A 82 3.76 -3.69 4.60
C ARG A 82 5.03 -3.63 3.75
N VAL A 83 5.04 -2.64 2.92
CA VAL A 83 6.19 -2.48 2.03
C VAL A 83 7.44 -2.16 2.86
N LYS A 84 7.25 -1.32 3.84
CA LYS A 84 8.35 -0.93 4.70
C LYS A 84 8.89 -2.12 5.49
N GLU A 85 7.98 -2.90 6.02
CA GLU A 85 8.35 -4.09 6.80
C GLU A 85 9.10 -5.09 5.93
N ARG A 86 8.67 -5.30 4.76
CA ARG A 86 9.26 -6.26 3.84
C ARG A 86 10.63 -5.82 3.35
N HIS A 87 10.74 -4.59 3.31
CA HIS A 87 12.03 -4.03 2.95
C HIS A 87 13.05 -4.22 4.06
N ARG A 88 12.62 -3.90 5.15
CA ARG A 88 13.49 -4.08 6.31
C ARG A 88 13.97 -5.52 6.42
N LEU A 89 13.08 -6.37 6.16
CA LEU A 89 13.37 -7.80 6.22
C LEU A 89 14.32 -8.19 5.10
N ALA A 90 14.09 -7.71 3.94
CA ALA A 90 14.97 -7.98 2.82
C ALA A 90 16.38 -7.44 3.06
N GLY A 91 16.45 -6.25 3.67
CA GLY A 91 17.73 -5.68 4.04
C GLY A 91 18.52 -6.53 5.02
N ILE A 92 17.85 -7.03 5.99
CA ILE A 92 18.45 -7.90 6.99
C ILE A 92 18.96 -9.17 6.33
N LEU A 93 18.21 -9.74 5.44
CA LEU A 93 18.54 -10.98 4.74
C LEU A 93 19.74 -10.78 3.81
N ARG A 94 19.74 -9.64 3.15
CA ARG A 94 20.87 -9.30 2.30
C ARG A 94 22.17 -9.24 3.10
N LYS A 95 22.08 -8.69 4.28
CA LYS A 95 23.22 -8.55 5.17
C LYS A 95 23.68 -9.91 5.69
N LEU A 96 22.79 -10.77 5.93
CA LEU A 96 23.05 -12.10 6.48
C LEU A 96 23.65 -13.02 5.42
N VAL A 97 23.21 -12.92 4.17
CA VAL A 97 23.68 -13.71 3.05
C VAL A 97 25.08 -13.24 2.62
N ALA A 98 25.39 -11.99 2.61
CA ALA A 98 26.66 -11.40 2.24
C ALA A 98 27.75 -11.72 3.26
N GLU A 99 27.44 -12.12 4.48
CA GLU A 99 28.36 -12.61 5.49
C GLU A 99 28.56 -14.11 5.38
#